data_AF-A0A925DKY4-F1
#
_entry.id   AF-A0A925DKY4-F1
#
_cell.length_a   1.000
_cell.length_b   1.000
_cell.length_c   1.000
_cell.angle_alpha   90.00
_cell.angle_beta   90.00
_cell.angle_gamma   90.00
#
_symmetry.space_group_name_H-M   'P 1'
#
loop_
_entity.id
_entity.type
_entity.pdbx_description
1 polymer ?
#
loop_
_entity_poly.entity_id
_entity_poly.type
_entity_poly.pdbx_seq_one_letter_code
_entity_poly.pdbx_strand_id
1 'polypeptide(L)' 'FDIYEGEKIGKEKKSYAVSFTLQDEEATLNDKQIENIMSKLIKAYEEKLGASLR' A
#
# COMPACT_ATOMS: atom_id res chain seq x y z
N PHE A 1 -10.47 0.64 -3.06
CA PHE A 1 -10.29 -0.60 -2.28
C PHE A 1 -10.83 -1.70 -3.16
N ASP A 2 -9.94 -2.43 -3.80
CA ASP A 2 -10.31 -3.51 -4.73
C ASP A 2 -9.70 -4.80 -4.23
N ILE A 3 -10.56 -5.78 -3.93
CA ILE A 3 -10.15 -7.12 -3.50
C ILE A 3 -10.11 -7.98 -4.75
N TYR A 4 -8.91 -8.38 -5.17
CA TYR A 4 -8.73 -9.25 -6.32
C TYR A 4 -8.47 -10.68 -5.83
N GLU A 5 -9.54 -11.47 -5.71
CA GLU A 5 -9.48 -12.91 -5.45
C GLU A 5 -9.58 -13.64 -6.81
N GLY A 6 -8.43 -13.91 -7.43
CA GLY A 6 -8.34 -14.53 -8.75
C GLY A 6 -7.47 -15.79 -8.76
N GLU A 7 -7.89 -16.79 -9.54
CA GLU A 7 -7.28 -18.13 -9.65
C GLU A 7 -5.77 -18.12 -9.99
N LYS A 8 -5.25 -17.00 -10.52
CA LYS A 8 -3.81 -16.77 -10.81
C LYS A 8 -2.94 -16.47 -9.59
N ILE A 9 -3.51 -16.18 -8.43
CA ILE A 9 -2.74 -15.81 -7.23
C ILE A 9 -2.45 -17.04 -6.34
N GLY A 10 -3.12 -18.17 -6.60
CA GLY A 10 -3.04 -19.42 -5.84
C GLY A 10 -4.10 -19.43 -4.74
N LYS A 11 -4.74 -20.60 -4.52
CA LYS A 11 -5.93 -20.78 -3.65
C LYS A 11 -5.80 -20.26 -2.20
N GLU A 12 -4.59 -19.92 -1.75
CA GLU A 12 -4.30 -19.44 -0.40
C GLU A 12 -3.71 -18.02 -0.35
N LYS A 13 -3.64 -17.31 -1.47
CA LYS A 13 -3.10 -15.94 -1.50
C LYS A 13 -4.16 -14.94 -1.94
N LYS A 14 -4.35 -13.91 -1.13
CA LYS A 14 -5.27 -12.80 -1.40
C LYS A 14 -4.47 -11.57 -1.79
N SER A 15 -4.81 -10.94 -2.91
CA SER A 15 -4.21 -9.66 -3.30
C SER A 15 -5.19 -8.54 -2.99
N TYR A 16 -4.73 -7.59 -2.18
CA TYR A 16 -5.50 -6.43 -1.74
C TYR A 16 -4.92 -5.17 -2.38
N ALA A 17 -5.66 -4.55 -3.28
CA ALA A 17 -5.31 -3.23 -3.78
C ALA A 17 -5.89 -2.16 -2.85
N VAL A 18 -4.99 -1.49 -2.13
CA VAL A 18 -5.34 -0.39 -1.23
C VAL A 18 -4.92 0.93 -1.87
N SER A 19 -5.87 1.85 -1.99
CA SER A 19 -5.61 3.21 -2.46
C SER A 19 -5.57 4.13 -1.25
N PHE A 20 -4.48 4.88 -1.10
CA PHE A 20 -4.34 5.87 -0.04
C PHE A 20 -4.47 7.27 -0.65
N THR A 21 -5.38 8.08 -0.09
CA THR A 21 -5.45 9.51 -0.41
C THR A 21 -4.65 10.24 0.65
N LEU A 22 -3.58 10.91 0.22
CA LEU A 22 -2.75 11.74 1.08
C LEU A 22 -3.22 13.19 0.92
N GLN A 23 -3.57 13.82 2.04
CA GLN A 23 -3.92 15.23 2.09
C GLN A 23 -3.20 15.84 3.29
N ASP A 24 -2.58 16.98 3.06
CA ASP A 24 -1.94 17.79 4.10
C ASP A 24 -2.72 19.11 4.17
N GLU A 25 -3.07 19.54 5.39
CA GLU A 25 -3.90 20.72 5.62
C GLU A 25 -3.10 22.03 5.66
N GLU A 26 -1.78 21.94 5.83
CA GLU A 26 -0.90 23.10 6.00
C GLU A 26 -0.12 23.41 4.71
N ALA A 27 0.18 22.41 3.89
CA ALA A 27 0.97 22.57 2.68
C ALA A 27 0.57 21.63 1.55
N THR A 28 0.89 22.03 0.32
CA THR A 28 0.82 21.10 -0.82
C THR A 28 1.87 20.02 -0.64
N LEU A 29 1.43 18.76 -0.62
CA LEU A 29 2.32 17.61 -0.59
C LEU A 29 3.22 17.60 -1.83
N ASN A 30 4.53 17.63 -1.59
CA ASN A 30 5.52 17.46 -2.65
C ASN A 30 5.78 15.96 -2.89
N ASP A 31 6.24 15.60 -4.09
CA ASP A 31 6.54 14.21 -4.46
C ASP A 31 7.42 13.49 -3.43
N LYS A 32 8.43 14.19 -2.88
CA LYS A 32 9.32 13.64 -1.84
C LYS A 32 8.59 13.25 -0.54
N GLN A 33 7.58 14.03 -0.15
CA GLN A 33 6.80 13.73 1.05
C GLN A 33 5.90 12.51 0.80
N ILE A 34 5.27 12.46 -0.37
CA ILE A 34 4.45 11.34 -0.82
C ILE A 34 5.28 10.04 -0.84
N GLU A 35 6.48 10.07 -1.46
CA GLU A 35 7.40 8.92 -1.50
C GLU A 35 7.81 8.44 -0.11
N ASN A 36 8.08 9.37 0.81
CA ASN A 36 8.46 9.03 2.18
C ASN A 36 7.31 8.36 2.94
N ILE A 37 6.08 8.86 2.77
CA ILE A 37 4.89 8.27 3.39
C ILE A 37 4.62 6.89 2.80
N MET A 38 4.66 6.75 1.48
CA MET A 38 4.49 5.46 0.80
C MET A 38 5.54 4.44 1.24
N SER A 39 6.81 4.83 1.31
CA SER A 39 7.90 3.95 1.78
C SER A 39 7.71 3.51 3.23
N LYS A 40 7.24 4.40 4.10
CA LYS A 40 6.92 4.05 5.50
C LYS A 40 5.75 3.09 5.60
N LEU A 41 4.70 3.31 4.81
CA LEU A 41 3.55 2.43 4.74
C LEU A 41 3.97 1.04 4.26
N ILE A 42 4.72 0.94 3.16
CA ILE A 42 5.22 -0.33 2.62
C ILE A 42 6.02 -1.08 3.69
N LYS A 43 7.01 -0.44 4.32
CA LYS A 43 7.78 -1.06 5.41
C LYS A 43 6.91 -1.53 6.57
N ALA A 44 5.95 -0.72 7.00
CA ALA A 44 5.05 -1.10 8.08
C ALA A 44 4.16 -2.30 7.71
N TYR A 45 3.72 -2.42 6.45
CA TYR A 45 2.97 -3.56 5.95
C TYR A 45 3.85 -4.81 5.82
N GLU A 46 5.09 -4.68 5.34
CA GLU A 46 6.07 -5.76 5.31
C GLU A 46 6.36 -6.29 6.72
N GLU A 47 6.62 -5.40 7.69
CA GLU A 47 6.94 -5.81 9.07
C GLU A 47 5.74 -6.37 9.83
N LYS A 48 4.56 -5.75 9.73
CA LYS A 48 3.39 -6.16 10.53
C LYS A 48 2.61 -7.33 9.95
N LEU A 49 2.54 -7.42 8.62
CA LEU A 49 1.73 -8.43 7.94
C LEU A 49 2.58 -9.47 7.21
N GLY A 50 3.90 -9.32 7.17
CA GLY A 50 4.76 -10.15 6.31
C GLY A 50 4.39 -10.02 4.84
N ALA A 51 3.74 -8.90 4.47
CA ALA A 51 3.13 -8.73 3.17
C ALA A 51 4.20 -8.39 2.13
N SER A 52 4.50 -9.30 1.22
CA SER A 52 5.39 -9.02 0.09
C SER A 52 4.60 -8.27 -1.00
N LEU A 53 4.96 -7.01 -1.25
CA LEU A 53 4.48 -6.26 -2.41
C LEU A 53 5.09 -6.89 -3.68
N ARG A 54 4.27 -7.23 -4.68
CA ARG A 54 4.71 -7.85 -5.93
C ARG A 54 4.12 -7.12 -7.13
#